data_AF-G3TZ04-F1
#
_entry.id   AF-G3TZ04-F1
#
_cell.length_a   1.000
_cell.length_b   1.000
_cell.length_c   1.000
_cell.angle_alpha   90.00
_cell.angle_beta   90.00
_cell.angle_gamma   90.00
#
_symmetry.space_group_name_H-M   'P 1'
#
loop_
_entity.id
_entity.type
_entity.pdbx_description
1 polymer ?
#
loop_
_entity_poly.entity_id
_entity_poly.type
_entity_poly.pdbx_seq_one_letter_code
_entity_poly.pdbx_strand_id
1 'polypeptide(L)'
;MALPFQKELEKYKNIDEDEILGTLSEEELKQLENVLDDLDPESALLPAGFRQKDQTQKAATGPFDREHLLMYLEKEALEQKDREDFVPFTGEKKGRVFIPKEKPVETQKEENVTLDPELEEALASASDTELYDLAAVLGVHNLLNNPNNGCSTLEFENPLSPESIFSHVVKGEKVKPTFEEPPNPTNVEVSLQQMKANDPRLQEVNLNNIKNIPIPTLKEFAKALETNTHIKKFSLAATRSNDPVAIQLAILDLTHVNQNMK
;
A
#
# COMPACT_ATOMS: atom_id res chain seq x y z
N MET A 1 10.00 -5.94 48.66
CA MET A 1 10.25 -4.56 49.08
C MET A 1 9.80 -3.66 47.95
N ALA A 2 8.84 -2.77 48.18
CA ALA A 2 8.35 -1.84 47.15
C ALA A 2 9.47 -0.88 46.74
N LEU A 3 9.58 -0.63 45.43
CA LEU A 3 10.60 0.24 44.84
C LEU A 3 10.39 1.69 45.32
N PRO A 4 11.44 2.52 45.47
CA PRO A 4 11.34 3.85 46.08
C PRO A 4 10.32 4.79 45.40
N PHE A 5 10.16 4.70 44.08
CA PHE A 5 9.14 5.46 43.34
C PHE A 5 7.69 5.07 43.69
N GLN A 6 7.46 3.85 44.17
CA GLN A 6 6.13 3.37 44.57
C GLN A 6 5.66 4.01 45.89
N LYS A 7 6.58 4.46 46.75
CA LYS A 7 6.24 5.16 48.00
C LYS A 7 5.79 6.59 47.75
N GLU A 8 6.31 7.25 46.71
CA GLU A 8 5.91 8.59 46.31
C GLU A 8 4.55 8.61 45.59
N LEU A 9 4.18 7.49 44.93
CA LEU A 9 2.87 7.31 44.28
C LEU A 9 1.69 7.27 45.27
N GLU A 10 1.90 6.80 46.50
CA GLU A 10 0.88 6.80 47.56
C GLU A 10 0.36 8.21 47.88
N LYS A 11 1.20 9.24 47.71
CA LYS A 11 0.82 10.66 47.91
C LYS A 11 -0.23 11.12 46.90
N TYR A 12 -0.23 10.54 45.70
CA TYR A 12 -1.13 10.91 44.61
C TYR A 12 -2.43 10.08 44.60
N LYS A 13 -2.53 9.00 45.40
CA LYS A 13 -3.73 8.14 45.46
C LYS A 13 -4.97 8.77 46.09
N ASN A 14 -4.78 9.79 46.92
CA ASN A 14 -5.86 10.43 47.69
C ASN A 14 -6.16 11.86 47.21
N ILE A 15 -5.69 12.22 46.02
CA ILE A 15 -5.99 13.51 45.42
C ILE A 15 -7.36 13.41 44.77
N ASP A 16 -8.22 14.40 45.01
CA ASP A 16 -9.53 14.48 44.37
C ASP A 16 -9.36 14.98 42.93
N GLU A 17 -9.45 14.05 41.97
CA GLU A 17 -9.24 14.33 40.55
C GLU A 17 -10.32 15.27 39.99
N ASP A 18 -11.55 15.16 40.49
CA ASP A 18 -12.69 15.95 40.02
C ASP A 18 -12.60 17.42 40.46
N GLU A 19 -12.08 17.69 41.66
CA GLU A 19 -11.83 19.06 42.14
C GLU A 19 -10.76 19.75 41.28
N ILE A 20 -9.68 19.03 40.94
CA ILE A 20 -8.61 19.57 40.08
C ILE A 20 -9.12 19.84 38.67
N LEU A 21 -9.85 18.90 38.07
CA LEU A 21 -10.44 19.07 36.74
C LEU A 21 -11.46 20.23 36.70
N GLY A 22 -12.21 20.45 37.78
CA GLY A 22 -13.13 21.59 37.89
C GLY A 22 -12.46 22.96 38.05
N THR A 23 -11.19 22.99 38.50
CA THR A 23 -10.41 24.25 38.62
C THR A 23 -9.71 24.66 37.32
N LEU A 24 -9.54 23.75 36.35
CA LEU A 24 -8.94 24.07 35.07
C LEU A 24 -9.89 24.91 34.21
N SER A 25 -9.32 25.85 33.46
CA SER A 25 -10.04 26.59 32.43
C SER A 25 -10.32 25.73 31.19
N GLU A 26 -11.32 26.10 30.38
CA GLU A 26 -11.66 25.37 29.13
C GLU A 26 -10.46 25.24 28.18
N GLU A 27 -9.57 26.24 28.16
CA GLU A 27 -8.35 26.22 27.34
C GLU A 27 -7.34 25.18 27.82
N GLU A 28 -7.17 25.04 29.14
CA GLU A 28 -6.26 24.07 29.75
C GLU A 28 -6.81 22.65 29.66
N LEU A 29 -8.12 22.46 29.80
CA LEU A 29 -8.77 21.17 29.56
C LEU A 29 -8.58 20.70 28.12
N LYS A 30 -8.71 21.61 27.16
CA LYS A 30 -8.47 21.32 25.74
C LYS A 30 -6.99 21.01 25.48
N GLN A 31 -6.07 21.66 26.17
CA GLN A 31 -4.66 21.35 26.09
C GLN A 31 -4.34 19.96 26.67
N LEU A 32 -4.98 19.59 27.78
CA LEU A 32 -4.86 18.27 28.40
C LEU A 32 -5.40 17.15 27.48
N GLU A 33 -6.53 17.39 26.82
CA GLU A 33 -7.08 16.49 25.80
C GLU A 33 -6.06 16.23 24.67
N ASN A 34 -5.46 17.29 24.12
CA ASN A 34 -4.42 17.13 23.09
C ASN A 34 -3.20 16.34 23.58
N VAL A 35 -2.77 16.55 24.84
CA VAL A 35 -1.62 15.83 25.42
C VAL A 35 -1.96 14.35 25.68
N LEU A 36 -3.19 14.04 26.10
CA LEU A 36 -3.64 12.66 26.30
C LEU A 36 -3.66 11.88 24.99
N ASP A 37 -4.10 12.52 23.91
CA ASP A 37 -4.10 11.93 22.56
C ASP A 37 -2.67 11.64 22.05
N ASP A 38 -1.70 12.49 22.40
CA ASP A 38 -0.28 12.34 22.01
C ASP A 38 0.49 11.31 22.86
N LEU A 39 -0.02 10.94 24.04
CA LEU A 39 0.67 10.04 24.99
C LEU A 39 0.59 8.55 24.62
N ASP A 40 -0.35 8.14 23.76
CA ASP A 40 -0.45 6.77 23.26
C ASP A 40 -0.70 6.70 21.74
N PRO A 41 0.30 7.08 20.91
CA PRO A 41 0.19 7.00 19.46
C PRO A 41 0.02 5.55 18.95
N GLU A 42 0.32 4.57 19.81
CA GLU A 42 0.30 3.14 19.49
C GLU A 42 -0.98 2.43 19.95
N SER A 43 -1.96 3.11 20.56
CA SER A 43 -3.18 2.52 21.14
C SER A 43 -3.80 1.44 20.27
N ALA A 44 -3.50 0.17 20.57
CA ALA A 44 -3.81 -0.99 19.72
C ALA A 44 -5.32 -1.22 19.50
N LEU A 45 -6.16 -0.54 20.29
CA LEU A 45 -7.62 -0.55 20.20
C LEU A 45 -8.17 0.46 19.18
N LEU A 46 -7.38 1.48 18.79
CA LEU A 46 -7.77 2.47 17.79
C LEU A 46 -7.31 2.05 16.39
N PRO A 47 -8.23 1.98 15.39
CA PRO A 47 -7.87 1.69 14.01
C PRO A 47 -6.91 2.74 13.43
N ALA A 48 -6.02 2.33 12.53
CA ALA A 48 -4.96 3.18 12.00
C ALA A 48 -5.45 4.53 11.41
N GLY A 49 -6.61 4.54 10.75
CA GLY A 49 -7.20 5.77 10.19
C GLY A 49 -7.67 6.79 11.25
N PHE A 50 -7.95 6.34 12.47
CA PHE A 50 -8.34 7.20 13.60
C PHE A 50 -7.15 7.63 14.47
N ARG A 51 -5.93 7.17 14.15
CA ARG A 51 -4.69 7.64 14.80
C ARG A 51 -4.22 8.96 14.21
N GLN A 52 -4.59 9.24 12.97
CA GLN A 52 -4.27 10.50 12.30
C GLN A 52 -5.41 11.50 12.55
N LYS A 53 -5.10 12.59 13.27
CA LYS A 53 -6.05 13.66 13.54
C LYS A 53 -6.47 14.37 12.26
N ASP A 54 -7.74 14.76 12.20
CA ASP A 54 -8.23 15.68 11.17
C ASP A 54 -7.49 17.02 11.28
N GLN A 55 -6.70 17.35 10.26
CA GLN A 55 -5.88 18.57 10.21
C GLN A 55 -6.72 19.83 9.97
N THR A 56 -8.05 19.71 9.92
CA THR A 56 -8.95 20.83 9.64
C THR A 56 -10.15 20.79 10.57
N GLN A 57 -10.53 21.95 11.08
CA GLN A 57 -11.79 22.13 11.82
C GLN A 57 -12.98 22.36 10.87
N LYS A 58 -12.77 22.27 9.55
CA LYS A 58 -13.80 22.49 8.54
C LYS A 58 -14.63 21.22 8.43
N ALA A 59 -15.96 21.36 8.52
CA ALA A 59 -16.86 20.25 8.26
C ALA A 59 -16.70 19.77 6.80
N ALA A 60 -17.01 18.51 6.54
CA ALA A 60 -16.90 17.93 5.21
C ALA A 60 -17.78 18.69 4.20
N THR A 61 -17.13 19.43 3.29
CA THR A 61 -17.80 20.20 2.23
C THR A 61 -18.21 19.30 1.07
N GLY A 62 -19.06 18.30 1.32
CA GLY A 62 -19.71 17.50 0.28
C GLY A 62 -18.79 16.83 -0.77
N PRO A 63 -19.35 16.38 -1.91
CA PRO A 63 -18.56 15.87 -3.03
C PRO A 63 -17.78 17.00 -3.72
N PHE A 64 -16.59 16.67 -4.24
CA PHE A 64 -15.71 17.60 -4.93
C PHE A 64 -16.38 18.19 -6.18
N ASP A 65 -16.61 19.51 -6.18
CA ASP A 65 -17.05 20.27 -7.35
C ASP A 65 -15.90 21.13 -7.88
N ARG A 66 -15.43 20.77 -9.08
CA ARG A 66 -14.30 21.42 -9.75
C ARG A 66 -14.62 22.86 -10.16
N GLU A 67 -15.85 23.13 -10.60
CA GLU A 67 -16.22 24.47 -11.09
C GLU A 67 -16.29 25.44 -9.92
N HIS A 68 -16.88 25.01 -8.81
CA HIS A 68 -16.94 25.80 -7.58
C HIS A 68 -15.54 26.14 -7.04
N LEU A 69 -14.60 25.17 -7.06
CA LEU A 69 -13.22 25.42 -6.63
C LEU A 69 -12.53 26.46 -7.52
N LEU A 70 -12.69 26.37 -8.84
CA LEU A 70 -12.07 27.32 -9.76
C LEU A 70 -12.61 28.74 -9.56
N MET A 71 -13.93 28.89 -9.38
CA MET A 71 -14.53 30.19 -9.07
C MET A 71 -14.05 30.77 -7.73
N TYR A 72 -13.89 29.93 -6.72
CA TYR A 72 -13.33 30.34 -5.43
C TYR A 72 -11.89 30.84 -5.57
N LEU A 73 -11.04 30.09 -6.29
CA LEU A 73 -9.64 30.45 -6.50
C LEU A 73 -9.48 31.73 -7.35
N GLU A 74 -10.29 31.92 -8.39
CA GLU A 74 -10.30 33.17 -9.16
C GLU A 74 -10.69 34.36 -8.27
N LYS A 75 -11.72 34.19 -7.44
CA LYS A 75 -12.17 35.24 -6.52
C LYS A 75 -11.11 35.56 -5.47
N GLU A 76 -10.49 34.54 -4.88
CA GLU A 76 -9.43 34.70 -3.88
C GLU A 76 -8.20 35.38 -4.50
N ALA A 77 -7.80 35.00 -5.73
CA ALA A 77 -6.71 35.64 -6.45
C ALA A 77 -6.99 37.11 -6.78
N LEU A 78 -8.24 37.47 -7.11
CA LEU A 78 -8.65 38.86 -7.36
C LEU A 78 -8.72 39.70 -6.07
N GLU A 79 -9.08 39.08 -4.94
CA GLU A 79 -9.25 39.75 -3.65
C GLU A 79 -7.92 39.89 -2.90
N GLN A 80 -6.97 38.99 -3.16
CA GLN A 80 -5.63 39.04 -2.58
C GLN A 80 -4.87 40.27 -3.11
N LYS A 81 -4.68 41.24 -2.22
CA LYS A 81 -3.96 42.46 -2.54
C LYS A 81 -2.49 42.16 -2.82
N ASP A 82 -1.96 42.84 -3.83
CA ASP A 82 -0.52 42.84 -4.08
C ASP A 82 0.23 43.32 -2.84
N ARG A 83 1.33 42.63 -2.53
CA ARG A 83 2.22 43.01 -1.45
C ARG A 83 2.81 44.39 -1.78
N GLU A 84 2.77 45.30 -0.80
CA GLU A 84 3.38 46.60 -0.97
C GLU A 84 4.91 46.46 -1.11
N ASP A 85 5.43 46.94 -2.24
CA ASP A 85 6.87 47.01 -2.47
C ASP A 85 7.48 48.12 -1.59
N PHE A 86 8.44 47.76 -0.73
CA PHE A 86 9.18 48.71 0.11
C PHE A 86 9.95 49.77 -0.70
N VAL A 87 10.17 49.52 -1.99
CA VAL A 87 10.79 50.47 -2.93
C VAL A 87 9.89 50.53 -4.17
N PRO A 88 9.19 51.64 -4.43
CA PRO A 88 8.29 51.74 -5.58
C PRO A 88 9.11 51.61 -6.88
N PHE A 89 8.66 50.74 -7.77
CA PHE A 89 9.28 50.54 -9.08
C PHE A 89 9.26 51.86 -9.87
N THR A 90 10.44 52.43 -10.14
CA THR A 90 10.58 53.75 -10.76
C THR A 90 10.36 53.77 -12.27
N GLY A 91 10.09 52.62 -12.91
CA GLY A 91 9.80 52.53 -14.35
C GLY A 91 10.98 52.85 -15.28
N GLU A 92 12.12 53.30 -14.75
CA GLU A 92 13.31 53.62 -15.52
C GLU A 92 14.04 52.34 -15.94
N LYS A 93 13.96 51.99 -17.22
CA LYS A 93 14.81 50.93 -17.81
C LYS A 93 16.26 51.38 -17.81
N LYS A 94 17.01 51.09 -16.74
CA LYS A 94 18.47 51.27 -16.72
C LYS A 94 19.13 50.19 -17.59
N GLY A 95 19.65 50.60 -18.74
CA GLY A 95 20.38 49.75 -19.67
C GLY A 95 20.00 50.00 -21.12
N ARG A 96 20.84 49.58 -22.07
CA ARG A 96 20.45 49.60 -23.48
C ARG A 96 19.32 48.58 -23.69
N VAL A 97 18.27 48.98 -24.41
CA VAL A 97 17.21 48.04 -24.82
C VAL A 97 17.87 46.91 -25.60
N PHE A 98 17.77 45.70 -25.06
CA PHE A 98 18.30 44.51 -25.72
C PHE A 98 17.54 44.33 -27.03
N ILE A 99 18.22 44.51 -28.15
CA ILE A 99 17.72 44.14 -29.47
C ILE A 99 18.04 42.65 -29.62
N PRO A 100 17.03 41.76 -29.67
CA PRO A 100 17.27 40.35 -29.90
C PRO A 100 18.02 40.21 -31.23
N LYS A 101 19.19 39.57 -31.20
CA LYS A 101 19.81 39.14 -32.46
C LYS A 101 18.86 38.11 -33.06
N GLU A 102 18.35 38.38 -34.25
CA GLU A 102 17.64 37.37 -35.04
C GLU A 102 18.62 36.22 -35.25
N LYS A 103 18.45 35.16 -34.45
CA LYS A 103 19.07 33.89 -34.79
C LYS A 103 18.34 33.45 -36.05
N PRO A 104 19.05 33.17 -37.17
CA PRO A 104 18.41 32.48 -38.27
C PRO A 104 17.73 31.26 -37.68
N VAL A 105 16.47 31.02 -38.07
CA VAL A 105 15.73 29.82 -37.69
C VAL A 105 16.65 28.65 -37.96
N GLU A 106 17.23 28.09 -36.90
CA GLU A 106 17.78 26.75 -36.96
C GLU A 106 16.55 25.90 -37.21
N THR A 107 16.29 25.60 -38.49
CA THR A 107 15.73 24.30 -38.86
C THR A 107 16.49 23.33 -37.99
N GLN A 108 15.83 22.80 -36.97
CA GLN A 108 16.33 21.67 -36.22
C GLN A 108 16.61 20.64 -37.29
N LYS A 109 17.88 20.49 -37.67
CA LYS A 109 18.29 19.30 -38.37
C LYS A 109 18.03 18.24 -37.31
N GLU A 110 17.06 17.39 -37.58
CA GLU A 110 17.01 16.09 -36.95
C GLU A 110 18.45 15.56 -37.01
N GLU A 111 19.14 15.58 -35.88
CA GLU A 111 20.38 14.85 -35.76
C GLU A 111 19.93 13.40 -35.86
N ASN A 112 19.92 12.89 -37.10
CA ASN A 112 20.06 11.47 -37.33
C ASN A 112 21.29 11.10 -36.51
N VAL A 113 21.06 10.36 -35.42
CA VAL A 113 22.12 9.78 -34.61
C VAL A 113 22.86 8.84 -35.56
N THR A 114 23.87 9.36 -36.24
CA THR A 114 24.78 8.56 -37.05
C THR A 114 25.56 7.75 -36.05
N LEU A 115 25.24 6.46 -35.98
CA LEU A 115 26.04 5.56 -35.19
C LEU A 115 27.38 5.41 -35.91
N ASP A 116 28.43 5.06 -35.18
CA ASP A 116 29.70 4.74 -35.80
C ASP A 116 29.48 3.64 -36.85
N PRO A 117 30.10 3.72 -38.04
CA PRO A 117 29.82 2.80 -39.14
C PRO A 117 30.03 1.32 -38.76
N GLU A 118 30.92 1.06 -37.82
CA GLU A 118 31.15 -0.27 -37.24
C GLU A 118 29.96 -0.76 -36.41
N LEU A 119 29.27 0.14 -35.70
CA LEU A 119 28.12 -0.18 -34.86
C LEU A 119 26.84 -0.37 -35.69
N GLU A 120 26.67 0.41 -36.77
CA GLU A 120 25.58 0.20 -37.74
C GLU A 120 25.70 -1.15 -38.43
N GLU A 121 26.91 -1.53 -38.86
CA GLU A 121 27.17 -2.83 -39.47
C GLU A 121 26.96 -3.98 -38.47
N ALA A 122 27.39 -3.80 -37.21
CA ALA A 122 27.15 -4.77 -36.14
C ALA A 122 25.66 -4.94 -35.82
N LEU A 123 24.89 -3.85 -35.78
CA LEU A 123 23.43 -3.90 -35.55
C LEU A 123 22.68 -4.50 -36.73
N ALA A 124 23.09 -4.22 -37.97
CA ALA A 124 22.46 -4.75 -39.18
C ALA A 124 22.81 -6.24 -39.43
N SER A 125 23.97 -6.70 -38.94
CA SER A 125 24.42 -8.09 -39.05
C SER A 125 24.05 -8.97 -37.84
N ALA A 126 23.60 -8.36 -36.74
CA ALA A 126 23.18 -9.08 -35.54
C ALA A 126 21.98 -9.99 -35.81
N SER A 127 21.99 -11.16 -35.17
CA SER A 127 20.86 -12.10 -35.21
C SER A 127 19.69 -11.64 -34.35
N ASP A 128 18.47 -12.07 -34.67
CA ASP A 128 17.26 -11.76 -33.88
C ASP A 128 17.41 -12.15 -32.40
N THR A 129 18.17 -13.21 -32.11
CA THR A 129 18.48 -13.66 -30.76
C THR A 129 19.39 -12.69 -30.00
N GLU A 130 20.43 -12.18 -30.67
CA GLU A 130 21.35 -11.19 -30.06
C GLU A 130 20.64 -9.86 -29.86
N LEU A 131 19.75 -9.48 -30.80
CA LEU A 131 18.92 -8.29 -30.66
C LEU A 131 17.95 -8.40 -29.47
N TYR A 132 17.38 -9.59 -29.25
CA TYR A 132 16.55 -9.88 -28.09
C TYR A 132 17.34 -9.81 -26.78
N ASP A 133 18.56 -10.35 -26.74
CA ASP A 133 19.43 -10.29 -25.57
C ASP A 133 19.88 -8.85 -25.27
N LEU A 134 20.19 -8.06 -26.30
CA LEU A 134 20.47 -6.63 -26.15
C LEU A 134 19.26 -5.88 -25.61
N ALA A 135 18.06 -6.14 -26.14
CA ALA A 135 16.81 -5.55 -25.64
C ALA A 135 16.47 -5.98 -24.21
N ALA A 136 16.89 -7.18 -23.81
CA ALA A 136 16.79 -7.67 -22.44
C ALA A 136 17.73 -6.90 -21.50
N VAL A 137 19.01 -6.75 -21.87
CA VAL A 137 20.02 -6.03 -21.09
C VAL A 137 19.71 -4.53 -21.00
N LEU A 138 19.24 -3.91 -22.08
CA LEU A 138 18.85 -2.50 -22.10
C LEU A 138 17.51 -2.23 -21.40
N GLY A 139 16.74 -3.26 -21.04
CA GLY A 139 15.44 -3.12 -20.38
C GLY A 139 14.31 -2.63 -21.29
N VAL A 140 14.49 -2.68 -22.62
CA VAL A 140 13.50 -2.21 -23.61
C VAL A 140 12.20 -3.03 -23.54
N HIS A 141 12.28 -4.33 -23.31
CA HIS A 141 11.10 -5.19 -23.14
C HIS A 141 10.16 -4.72 -22.00
N ASN A 142 10.68 -4.14 -20.92
CA ASN A 142 9.87 -3.60 -19.82
C ASN A 142 9.11 -2.33 -20.22
N LEU A 143 9.67 -1.55 -21.16
CA LEU A 143 9.03 -0.36 -21.71
C LEU A 143 7.90 -0.73 -22.68
N LEU A 144 8.05 -1.84 -23.43
CA LEU A 144 7.01 -2.32 -24.36
C LEU A 144 5.89 -3.10 -23.65
N ASN A 145 6.19 -3.87 -22.62
CA ASN A 145 5.21 -4.74 -21.95
C ASN A 145 4.38 -4.02 -20.87
N ASN A 146 4.56 -2.70 -20.71
CA ASN A 146 3.74 -1.92 -19.78
C ASN A 146 2.47 -1.47 -20.51
N PRO A 147 1.26 -1.90 -20.12
CA PRO A 147 0.00 -1.51 -20.78
C PRO A 147 -0.30 0.00 -20.71
N ASN A 148 0.45 0.74 -19.89
CA ASN A 148 0.35 2.20 -19.77
C ASN A 148 1.28 2.95 -20.74
N ASN A 149 2.26 2.26 -21.32
CA ASN A 149 3.12 2.78 -22.36
C ASN A 149 2.46 2.34 -23.66
N GLY A 150 2.05 3.28 -24.52
CA GLY A 150 1.28 3.03 -25.74
C GLY A 150 1.98 2.17 -26.82
N CYS A 151 2.90 1.28 -26.47
CA CYS A 151 3.48 0.28 -27.36
C CYS A 151 2.67 -1.02 -27.32
N SER A 152 1.34 -0.90 -27.40
CA SER A 152 0.50 -2.04 -27.74
C SER A 152 0.62 -2.23 -29.25
N THR A 153 1.40 -3.22 -29.67
CA THR A 153 1.40 -3.80 -31.04
C THR A 153 1.53 -2.76 -32.16
N LEU A 154 2.78 -2.48 -32.55
CA LEU A 154 3.12 -1.73 -33.76
C LEU A 154 2.60 -2.47 -35.00
N GLU A 155 1.43 -2.07 -35.50
CA GLU A 155 1.12 -2.17 -36.93
C GLU A 155 2.11 -1.23 -37.66
N PHE A 156 3.19 -1.81 -38.18
CA PHE A 156 4.22 -1.12 -38.96
C PHE A 156 3.64 -0.64 -40.30
N GLU A 157 2.91 0.46 -40.32
CA GLU A 157 2.59 1.16 -41.58
C GLU A 157 3.08 2.61 -41.62
N ASN A 158 3.54 3.19 -40.51
CA ASN A 158 4.18 4.52 -40.52
C ASN A 158 5.33 4.58 -39.51
N PRO A 159 6.54 5.03 -39.92
CA PRO A 159 7.64 5.24 -38.97
C PRO A 159 7.26 6.41 -38.05
N LEU A 160 6.81 6.09 -36.83
CA LEU A 160 6.58 7.09 -35.79
C LEU A 160 7.92 7.69 -35.36
N SER A 161 7.96 9.01 -35.19
CA SER A 161 9.16 9.70 -34.69
C SER A 161 9.54 9.15 -33.30
N PRO A 162 10.84 9.02 -32.99
CA PRO A 162 11.31 8.48 -31.71
C PRO A 162 10.82 9.28 -30.49
N GLU A 163 10.41 10.55 -30.68
CA GLU A 163 9.82 11.40 -29.63
C GLU A 163 8.45 10.91 -29.15
N SER A 164 7.68 10.22 -30.00
CA SER A 164 6.37 9.67 -29.66
C SER A 164 6.44 8.45 -28.74
N ILE A 165 7.57 7.74 -28.71
CA ILE A 165 7.69 6.45 -28.01
C ILE A 165 7.88 6.64 -26.51
N PHE A 166 8.46 7.78 -26.09
CA PHE A 166 8.88 8.01 -24.70
C PHE A 166 8.14 9.13 -23.96
N SER A 167 7.16 9.79 -24.59
CA SER A 167 6.43 10.92 -23.98
C SER A 167 5.25 10.52 -23.06
N HIS A 168 5.02 9.21 -22.86
CA HIS A 168 3.91 8.75 -22.02
C HIS A 168 4.29 8.75 -20.53
N VAL A 169 3.58 9.57 -19.75
CA VAL A 169 3.64 9.59 -18.29
C VAL A 169 3.27 8.20 -17.73
N VAL A 170 4.19 7.58 -17.01
CA VAL A 170 3.97 6.31 -16.31
C VAL A 170 2.82 6.49 -15.31
N LYS A 171 1.66 5.88 -15.60
CA LYS A 171 0.53 5.85 -14.66
C LYS A 171 0.77 4.73 -13.64
N GLY A 172 0.59 5.05 -12.36
CA GLY A 172 0.66 4.06 -11.29
C GLY A 172 -0.38 2.96 -11.46
N GLU A 173 -0.06 1.74 -11.02
CA GLU A 173 -0.99 0.62 -11.02
C GLU A 173 -2.24 0.95 -10.20
N LYS A 174 -3.42 0.82 -10.80
CA LYS A 174 -4.67 1.04 -10.07
C LYS A 174 -4.87 -0.11 -9.09
N VAL A 175 -4.88 0.20 -7.79
CA VAL A 175 -5.12 -0.78 -6.73
C VAL A 175 -6.46 -1.47 -7.01
N LYS A 176 -6.42 -2.79 -7.19
CA LYS A 176 -7.64 -3.60 -7.29
C LYS A 176 -8.31 -3.57 -5.91
N PRO A 177 -9.58 -3.14 -5.80
CA PRO A 177 -10.28 -3.17 -4.52
C PRO A 177 -10.38 -4.62 -4.06
N THR A 178 -9.70 -4.94 -2.96
CA THR A 178 -9.81 -6.25 -2.32
C THR A 178 -11.14 -6.28 -1.59
N PHE A 179 -12.08 -7.10 -2.09
CA PHE A 179 -13.33 -7.34 -1.38
C PHE A 179 -13.05 -8.30 -0.22
N GLU A 180 -13.57 -8.00 0.96
CA GLU A 180 -13.51 -8.94 2.10
C GLU A 180 -14.39 -10.15 1.76
N GLU A 181 -13.76 -11.30 1.53
CA GLU A 181 -14.49 -12.56 1.35
C GLU A 181 -15.29 -12.89 2.61
N PRO A 182 -16.49 -13.48 2.47
CA PRO A 182 -17.31 -13.84 3.60
C PRO A 182 -16.58 -14.84 4.52
N PRO A 183 -16.80 -14.77 5.86
CA PRO A 183 -16.22 -15.72 6.80
C PRO A 183 -16.53 -17.17 6.43
N ASN A 184 -15.55 -18.06 6.61
CA ASN A 184 -15.71 -19.50 6.34
C ASN A 184 -16.87 -20.08 7.19
N PRO A 185 -17.91 -20.68 6.56
CA PRO A 185 -19.08 -21.19 7.27
C PRO A 185 -18.85 -22.55 7.98
N THR A 186 -17.65 -23.13 7.86
CA THR A 186 -17.35 -24.47 8.39
C THR A 186 -17.42 -24.51 9.93
N ASN A 187 -18.22 -25.43 10.47
CA ASN A 187 -18.31 -25.66 11.92
C ASN A 187 -17.19 -26.61 12.38
N VAL A 188 -16.33 -26.10 13.26
CA VAL A 188 -15.14 -26.80 13.77
C VAL A 188 -15.49 -28.06 14.56
N GLU A 189 -16.46 -27.99 15.46
CA GLU A 189 -16.79 -29.12 16.35
C GLU A 189 -17.45 -30.28 15.60
N VAL A 190 -18.38 -29.97 14.69
CA VAL A 190 -19.05 -30.97 13.87
C VAL A 190 -18.03 -31.67 12.96
N SER A 191 -17.12 -30.90 12.36
CA SER A 191 -16.06 -31.44 11.51
C SER A 191 -15.14 -32.35 12.32
N LEU A 192 -14.74 -31.97 13.53
CA LEU A 192 -13.93 -32.79 14.41
C LEU A 192 -14.61 -34.12 14.79
N GLN A 193 -15.91 -34.08 15.07
CA GLN A 193 -16.69 -35.28 15.38
C GLN A 193 -16.80 -36.22 14.17
N GLN A 194 -17.08 -35.68 12.98
CA GLN A 194 -17.14 -36.46 11.74
C GLN A 194 -15.77 -37.08 11.40
N MET A 195 -14.68 -36.34 11.65
CA MET A 195 -13.33 -36.87 11.48
C MET A 195 -13.05 -38.02 12.45
N LYS A 196 -13.40 -37.88 13.73
CA LYS A 196 -13.25 -38.95 14.74
C LYS A 196 -14.12 -40.17 14.44
N ALA A 197 -15.30 -39.97 13.82
CA ALA A 197 -16.20 -41.03 13.40
C ALA A 197 -15.78 -41.71 12.07
N ASN A 198 -14.71 -41.22 11.42
CA ASN A 198 -14.23 -41.67 10.12
C ASN A 198 -15.34 -41.69 9.04
N ASP A 199 -16.11 -40.60 8.94
CA ASP A 199 -17.19 -40.49 7.95
C ASP A 199 -16.64 -40.52 6.50
N PRO A 200 -17.04 -41.49 5.65
CA PRO A 200 -16.57 -41.58 4.27
C PRO A 200 -17.02 -40.41 3.37
N ARG A 201 -18.00 -39.61 3.81
CA ARG A 201 -18.47 -38.41 3.09
C ARG A 201 -17.54 -37.21 3.25
N LEU A 202 -16.76 -37.16 4.33
CA LEU A 202 -15.90 -36.04 4.64
C LEU A 202 -14.51 -36.24 4.01
N GLN A 203 -14.34 -35.72 2.79
CA GLN A 203 -13.06 -35.81 2.05
C GLN A 203 -12.19 -34.56 2.21
N GLU A 204 -12.79 -33.41 2.53
CA GLU A 204 -12.10 -32.13 2.59
C GLU A 204 -12.51 -31.39 3.86
N VAL A 205 -11.52 -30.91 4.61
CA VAL A 205 -11.71 -30.14 5.83
C VAL A 205 -10.96 -28.82 5.67
N ASN A 206 -11.70 -27.73 5.59
CA ASN A 206 -11.18 -26.39 5.39
C ASN A 206 -11.43 -25.52 6.63
N LEU A 207 -10.37 -25.26 7.39
CA LEU A 207 -10.39 -24.41 8.57
C LEU A 207 -9.83 -22.99 8.29
N ASN A 208 -9.67 -22.61 7.02
CA ASN A 208 -9.03 -21.34 6.65
C ASN A 208 -9.81 -20.14 7.17
N ASN A 209 -9.09 -19.14 7.68
CA ASN A 209 -9.60 -17.86 8.17
C ASN A 209 -10.60 -17.95 9.33
N ILE A 210 -10.73 -19.11 9.97
CA ILE A 210 -11.56 -19.27 11.18
C ILE A 210 -10.77 -18.73 12.38
N LYS A 211 -11.26 -17.62 12.94
CA LYS A 211 -10.65 -16.97 14.11
C LYS A 211 -11.03 -17.73 15.39
N ASN A 212 -10.12 -17.74 16.36
CA ASN A 212 -10.33 -18.24 17.74
C ASN A 212 -10.55 -19.76 17.90
N ILE A 213 -9.90 -20.59 17.08
CA ILE A 213 -9.87 -22.04 17.33
C ILE A 213 -8.92 -22.33 18.52
N PRO A 214 -9.36 -23.01 19.59
CA PRO A 214 -8.47 -23.35 20.70
C PRO A 214 -7.35 -24.30 20.24
N ILE A 215 -6.10 -24.02 20.62
CA ILE A 215 -4.94 -24.91 20.37
C ILE A 215 -5.19 -26.39 20.72
N PRO A 216 -5.84 -26.77 21.84
CA PRO A 216 -6.12 -28.17 22.13
C PRO A 216 -7.02 -28.82 21.07
N THR A 217 -7.99 -28.09 20.50
CA THR A 217 -8.85 -28.64 19.44
C THR A 217 -8.08 -28.90 18.15
N LEU A 218 -7.13 -28.04 17.78
CA LEU A 218 -6.23 -28.28 16.64
C LEU A 218 -5.34 -29.52 16.87
N LYS A 219 -4.91 -29.77 18.11
CA LYS A 219 -4.19 -31.01 18.45
C LYS A 219 -5.09 -32.23 18.32
N GLU A 220 -6.37 -32.12 18.66
CA GLU A 220 -7.34 -33.20 18.45
C GLU A 220 -7.59 -33.48 16.97
N PHE A 221 -7.60 -32.44 16.11
CA PHE A 221 -7.64 -32.63 14.66
C PHE A 221 -6.43 -33.43 14.17
N ALA A 222 -5.22 -33.07 14.59
CA ALA A 222 -4.01 -33.80 14.21
C ALA A 222 -4.07 -35.27 14.65
N LYS A 223 -4.56 -35.56 15.86
CA LYS A 223 -4.76 -36.95 16.33
C LYS A 223 -5.86 -37.70 15.57
N ALA A 224 -6.95 -37.02 15.23
CA ALA A 224 -8.03 -37.61 14.44
C ALA A 224 -7.57 -37.92 13.01
N LEU A 225 -6.63 -37.14 12.47
CA LEU A 225 -5.98 -37.45 11.19
C LEU A 225 -5.08 -38.67 11.26
N GLU A 226 -4.61 -39.11 12.43
CA GLU A 226 -3.84 -40.37 12.52
C GLU A 226 -4.72 -41.60 12.28
N THR A 227 -6.02 -41.53 12.61
CA THR A 227 -6.95 -42.68 12.50
C THR A 227 -7.86 -42.62 11.28
N ASN A 228 -8.08 -41.43 10.71
CA ASN A 228 -8.97 -41.23 9.59
C ASN A 228 -8.34 -41.70 8.27
N THR A 229 -9.11 -42.32 7.38
CA THR A 229 -8.61 -42.86 6.10
C THR A 229 -9.29 -42.24 4.87
N HIS A 230 -10.21 -41.29 5.05
CA HIS A 230 -11.04 -40.76 3.97
C HIS A 230 -10.71 -39.33 3.57
N ILE A 231 -10.07 -38.57 4.45
CA ILE A 231 -9.68 -37.19 4.20
C ILE A 231 -8.54 -37.13 3.20
N LYS A 232 -8.71 -36.29 2.19
CA LYS A 232 -7.73 -36.03 1.13
C LYS A 232 -7.12 -34.64 1.23
N LYS A 233 -7.90 -33.65 1.72
CA LYS A 233 -7.45 -32.27 1.86
C LYS A 233 -7.75 -31.76 3.26
N PHE A 234 -6.72 -31.24 3.90
CA PHE A 234 -6.82 -30.55 5.19
C PHE A 234 -6.12 -29.20 5.07
N SER A 235 -6.85 -28.10 5.32
CA SER A 235 -6.31 -26.75 5.20
C SER A 235 -6.56 -25.97 6.49
N LEU A 236 -5.52 -25.32 7.00
CA LEU A 236 -5.56 -24.54 8.25
C LEU A 236 -4.80 -23.20 8.12
N ALA A 237 -5.14 -22.39 7.12
CA ALA A 237 -4.54 -21.07 6.95
C ALA A 237 -5.13 -20.02 7.92
N ALA A 238 -4.27 -19.15 8.45
CA ALA A 238 -4.65 -18.00 9.28
C ALA A 238 -5.50 -18.31 10.55
N THR A 239 -5.29 -19.48 11.17
CA THR A 239 -6.03 -19.93 12.38
C THR A 239 -5.31 -19.68 13.71
N ARG A 240 -4.21 -18.91 13.71
CA ARG A 240 -3.31 -18.72 14.88
C ARG A 240 -2.76 -20.04 15.45
N SER A 241 -2.44 -20.99 14.57
CA SER A 241 -1.75 -22.23 14.94
C SER A 241 -0.32 -21.94 15.43
N ASN A 242 0.06 -22.52 16.57
CA ASN A 242 1.40 -22.40 17.15
C ASN A 242 2.27 -23.64 16.84
N ASP A 243 3.57 -23.56 17.11
CA ASP A 243 4.56 -24.64 16.92
C ASP A 243 4.12 -26.03 17.45
N PRO A 244 3.43 -26.17 18.60
CA PRO A 244 2.98 -27.47 19.08
C PRO A 244 1.99 -28.18 18.14
N VAL A 245 1.22 -27.42 17.35
CA VAL A 245 0.31 -27.98 16.34
C VAL A 245 1.11 -28.40 15.11
N ALA A 246 2.08 -27.57 14.70
CA ALA A 246 2.97 -27.87 13.57
C ALA A 246 3.79 -29.15 13.82
N ILE A 247 4.34 -29.32 15.03
CA ILE A 247 5.09 -30.53 15.41
C ILE A 247 4.20 -31.78 15.28
N GLN A 248 2.95 -31.73 15.76
CA GLN A 248 2.05 -32.88 15.68
C GLN A 248 1.69 -33.23 14.23
N LEU A 249 1.44 -32.22 13.38
CA LEU A 249 1.18 -32.43 11.95
C LEU A 249 2.43 -32.93 11.20
N ALA A 250 3.62 -32.44 11.57
CA ALA A 250 4.88 -32.93 11.00
C ALA A 250 5.14 -34.39 11.37
N ILE A 251 4.84 -34.80 12.61
CA ILE A 251 4.94 -36.21 13.02
C ILE A 251 3.97 -37.08 12.20
N LEU A 252 2.75 -36.61 11.97
CA LEU A 252 1.77 -37.30 11.13
C LEU A 252 2.30 -37.51 9.69
N ASP A 253 2.89 -36.47 9.09
CA ASP A 253 3.44 -36.52 7.73
C ASP A 253 4.65 -37.46 7.65
N LEU A 254 5.59 -37.33 8.60
CA LEU A 254 6.79 -38.18 8.71
C LEU A 254 6.49 -39.66 8.95
N THR A 255 5.38 -39.96 9.63
CA THR A 255 4.98 -41.34 9.92
C THR A 255 4.22 -42.00 8.77
N HIS A 256 3.90 -41.25 7.68
CA HIS A 256 3.12 -41.71 6.52
C HIS A 256 1.85 -42.50 6.91
N VAL A 257 1.30 -42.24 8.09
CA VAL A 257 0.14 -42.98 8.61
C VAL A 257 -1.07 -42.74 7.71
N ASN A 258 -1.11 -41.57 7.06
CA ASN A 258 -2.20 -41.19 6.18
C ASN A 258 -1.71 -40.92 4.75
N GLN A 259 -1.66 -41.98 3.93
CA GLN A 259 -1.21 -41.91 2.52
C GLN A 259 -2.22 -41.24 1.58
N ASN A 260 -3.40 -40.89 2.09
CA ASN A 260 -4.51 -40.37 1.29
C ASN A 260 -4.51 -38.84 1.20
N MET A 261 -3.73 -38.15 2.03
CA MET A 261 -3.59 -36.70 2.02
C MET A 261 -2.55 -36.25 0.99
N LYS A 262 -2.90 -35.25 0.18
CA LYS A 262 -2.01 -34.62 -0.81
C LYS A 262 -1.94 -33.11 -0.61
#